data_AF-A0A429QDU4-F1
#
_entry.id   AF-A0A429QDU4-F1
#
_cell.length_a   1.000
_cell.length_b   1.000
_cell.length_c   1.000
_cell.angle_alpha   90.00
_cell.angle_beta   90.00
_cell.angle_gamma   90.00
#
_symmetry.space_group_name_H-M   'P 1'
#
loop_
_entity.id
_entity.type
_entity.pdbx_description
1 polymer ?
#
loop_
_entity_poly.entity_id
_entity_poly.type
_entity_poly.pdbx_seq_one_letter_code
_entity_poly.pdbx_strand_id
1 'polypeptide(L)'
;MLLIELRDPIEELALPARIPLHPIAGCGAGGTYYLCGEAGAEERPVLYADSEGQTTLIGANLVEAITLIAVLPFWCDLAKSFAISELGSDLRADHPDFDAERDRLLHALGLASVSEGEAAACLLAVAARTAPDYVPRIPDGNHLPYELLFPSSPA
;
A
#
# COMPACT_ATOMS: atom_id res chain seq x y z
N MET A 1 -5.13 20.50 -14.57
CA MET A 1 -4.48 19.31 -15.16
C MET A 1 -4.85 18.15 -14.24
N LEU A 2 -5.93 17.43 -14.59
CA LEU A 2 -6.56 16.41 -13.77
C LEU A 2 -5.76 15.11 -13.88
N LEU A 3 -5.07 14.70 -12.81
CA LEU A 3 -4.55 13.35 -12.64
C LEU A 3 -5.35 12.67 -11.51
N ILE A 4 -6.68 12.59 -11.66
CA ILE A 4 -7.59 11.90 -10.71
C ILE A 4 -8.33 10.75 -11.44
N GLU A 5 -7.89 10.37 -12.64
CA GLU A 5 -8.57 9.39 -13.49
C GLU A 5 -7.64 8.22 -13.86
N LEU A 6 -6.98 7.60 -12.87
CA LEU A 6 -6.46 6.24 -13.06
C LEU A 6 -7.21 5.30 -12.11
N ARG A 7 -8.51 5.12 -12.39
CA ARG A 7 -9.28 4.00 -11.83
C ARG A 7 -9.10 2.73 -12.65
N ASP A 8 -8.67 2.87 -13.90
CA ASP A 8 -8.38 1.74 -14.76
C ASP A 8 -6.89 1.37 -14.60
N PRO A 9 -6.58 0.17 -14.11
CA PRO A 9 -5.19 -0.26 -14.00
C PRO A 9 -4.60 -0.40 -15.40
N ILE A 10 -3.29 -0.15 -15.51
CA ILE A 10 -2.56 -0.30 -16.78
C ILE A 10 -2.62 -1.77 -17.27
N GLU A 11 -2.71 -2.71 -16.34
CA GLU A 11 -2.75 -4.15 -16.59
C GLU A 11 -3.89 -4.82 -15.83
N GLU A 12 -4.52 -5.84 -16.44
CA GLU A 12 -5.51 -6.68 -15.77
C GLU A 12 -4.80 -7.74 -14.92
N LEU A 13 -4.85 -7.58 -13.60
CA LEU A 13 -4.22 -8.49 -12.64
C LEU A 13 -5.23 -9.50 -12.09
N ALA A 14 -4.77 -10.72 -11.86
CA ALA A 14 -5.54 -11.75 -11.17
C ALA A 14 -4.79 -12.34 -9.99
N LEU A 15 -5.51 -12.58 -8.89
CA LEU A 15 -4.99 -13.27 -7.72
C LEU A 15 -5.12 -14.81 -7.83
N PRO A 16 -4.22 -15.60 -7.21
CA PRO A 16 -4.24 -17.05 -7.25
C PRO A 16 -5.55 -17.69 -6.79
N ALA A 17 -6.12 -17.20 -5.70
CA ALA A 17 -7.37 -17.69 -5.13
C ALA A 17 -8.64 -17.15 -5.83
N ARG A 18 -8.51 -16.52 -7.02
CA ARG A 18 -9.60 -15.82 -7.72
C ARG A 18 -10.30 -14.76 -6.86
N ILE A 19 -9.57 -14.22 -5.90
CA ILE A 19 -10.02 -13.08 -5.10
C ILE A 19 -10.16 -11.89 -6.06
N PRO A 20 -11.34 -11.24 -6.13
CA PRO A 20 -11.53 -10.05 -6.96
C PRO A 20 -10.58 -8.93 -6.55
N LEU A 21 -10.01 -8.23 -7.54
CA LEU A 21 -9.24 -7.01 -7.34
C LEU A 21 -10.06 -5.82 -7.82
N HIS A 22 -10.24 -4.83 -6.95
CA HIS A 22 -10.95 -3.60 -7.28
C HIS A 22 -9.98 -2.42 -7.21
N PRO A 23 -9.54 -1.84 -8.33
CA PRO A 23 -8.66 -0.69 -8.33
C PRO A 23 -9.35 0.50 -7.65
N ILE A 24 -8.64 1.18 -6.75
CA ILE A 24 -9.18 2.31 -5.97
C ILE A 24 -8.38 3.61 -6.15
N ALA A 25 -7.08 3.51 -6.48
CA ALA A 25 -6.22 4.67 -6.69
C ALA A 25 -4.94 4.26 -7.45
N GLY A 26 -4.35 5.21 -8.19
CA GLY A 26 -2.96 5.11 -8.68
C GLY A 26 -1.99 5.87 -7.79
N CYS A 27 -0.71 5.49 -7.77
CA CYS A 27 0.33 6.17 -6.98
C CYS A 27 1.01 7.34 -7.72
N GLY A 28 0.63 7.62 -8.98
CA GLY A 28 1.24 8.66 -9.81
C GLY A 28 2.60 8.30 -10.42
N ALA A 29 3.20 7.19 -10.02
CA ALA A 29 4.44 6.63 -10.57
C ALA A 29 4.23 5.30 -11.33
N GLY A 30 2.97 4.95 -11.66
CA GLY A 30 2.63 3.74 -12.42
C GLY A 30 2.10 2.57 -11.57
N GLY A 31 2.21 2.63 -10.25
CA GLY A 31 1.59 1.66 -9.33
C GLY A 31 0.11 1.92 -9.05
N THR A 32 -0.58 0.88 -8.62
CA THR A 32 -2.02 0.87 -8.36
C THR A 32 -2.33 0.24 -7.00
N TYR A 33 -3.31 0.82 -6.30
CA TYR A 33 -3.89 0.29 -5.07
C TYR A 33 -5.21 -0.41 -5.37
N TYR A 34 -5.42 -1.59 -4.79
CA TYR A 34 -6.59 -2.42 -4.99
C TYR A 34 -7.22 -2.80 -3.65
N LEU A 35 -8.55 -2.85 -3.59
CA LEU A 35 -9.27 -3.60 -2.55
C LEU A 35 -9.42 -5.05 -3.01
N CYS A 36 -8.97 -5.97 -2.17
CA CYS A 36 -9.09 -7.41 -2.42
C CYS A 36 -10.39 -7.96 -1.82
N GLY A 37 -11.10 -8.78 -2.59
CA GLY A 37 -12.31 -9.45 -2.16
C GLY A 37 -13.60 -8.71 -2.52
N GLU A 38 -14.70 -9.45 -2.42
CA GLU A 38 -16.05 -9.03 -2.80
C GLU A 38 -16.50 -7.76 -2.07
N ALA A 39 -17.35 -6.99 -2.73
CA ALA A 39 -18.00 -5.85 -2.10
C ALA A 39 -18.87 -6.32 -0.92
N GLY A 40 -18.62 -5.78 0.27
CA GLY A 40 -19.34 -6.15 1.50
C GLY A 40 -18.72 -7.28 2.31
N ALA A 41 -17.59 -7.85 1.90
CA ALA A 41 -16.81 -8.73 2.77
C ALA A 41 -16.34 -7.98 4.03
N GLU A 42 -16.29 -8.67 5.18
CA GLU A 42 -15.89 -8.09 6.46
C GLU A 42 -14.44 -7.60 6.46
N GLU A 43 -13.54 -8.38 5.84
CA GLU A 43 -12.14 -8.00 5.64
C GLU A 43 -11.87 -7.80 4.14
N ARG A 44 -11.37 -6.62 3.78
CA ARG A 44 -10.97 -6.28 2.41
C ARG A 44 -9.59 -5.65 2.43
N PRO A 45 -8.52 -6.47 2.43
CA PRO A 45 -7.15 -5.97 2.43
C PRO A 45 -6.88 -5.04 1.26
N VAL A 46 -5.97 -4.09 1.46
CA VAL A 46 -5.51 -3.20 0.41
C VAL A 46 -4.17 -3.69 -0.11
N LEU A 47 -4.12 -4.00 -1.40
CA LEU A 47 -2.91 -4.40 -2.12
C LEU A 47 -2.33 -3.21 -2.88
N TYR A 48 -1.03 -3.02 -2.79
CA TYR A 48 -0.26 -2.20 -3.72
C TYR A 48 0.47 -3.10 -4.71
N ALA A 49 0.41 -2.75 -5.99
CA ALA A 49 1.24 -3.34 -7.04
C ALA A 49 1.87 -2.21 -7.85
N ASP A 50 3.19 -2.20 -8.00
CA ASP A 50 3.88 -1.23 -8.84
C ASP A 50 3.99 -1.70 -10.29
N SER A 51 4.46 -0.81 -11.16
CA SER A 51 4.71 -1.13 -12.58
C SER A 51 5.98 -1.96 -12.81
N GLU A 52 6.80 -2.18 -11.79
CA GLU A 52 8.07 -2.92 -11.86
C GLU A 52 7.87 -4.39 -11.51
N GLY A 53 6.65 -4.80 -11.17
CA GLY A 53 6.29 -6.17 -10.85
C GLY A 53 6.45 -6.51 -9.37
N GLN A 54 6.48 -5.53 -8.46
CA GLN A 54 6.51 -5.78 -7.02
C GLN A 54 5.13 -5.53 -6.39
N THR A 55 4.85 -6.23 -5.30
CA THR A 55 3.56 -6.12 -4.61
C THR A 55 3.68 -6.26 -3.10
N THR A 56 2.73 -5.67 -2.37
CA THR A 56 2.51 -5.96 -0.96
C THR A 56 1.12 -5.55 -0.51
N LEU A 57 0.59 -6.22 0.50
CA LEU A 57 -0.53 -5.67 1.27
C LEU A 57 -0.04 -4.51 2.13
N ILE A 58 -0.82 -3.44 2.19
CA ILE A 58 -0.51 -2.22 2.94
C ILE A 58 -1.52 -1.94 4.07
N GLY A 59 -2.55 -2.76 4.20
CA GLY A 59 -3.52 -2.69 5.30
C GLY A 59 -4.53 -3.84 5.22
N ALA A 60 -5.04 -4.30 6.35
CA ALA A 60 -6.09 -5.33 6.41
C ALA A 60 -7.45 -4.79 5.91
N ASN A 61 -7.59 -3.46 5.87
CA ASN A 61 -8.74 -2.76 5.32
C ASN A 61 -8.34 -1.34 4.85
N LEU A 62 -9.29 -0.62 4.25
CA LEU A 62 -9.07 0.73 3.73
C LEU A 62 -8.66 1.74 4.81
N VAL A 63 -9.20 1.59 6.03
CA VAL A 63 -8.88 2.50 7.15
C VAL A 63 -7.40 2.37 7.51
N GLU A 64 -6.92 1.14 7.69
CA GLU A 64 -5.52 0.88 8.02
C GLU A 64 -4.57 1.37 6.93
N ALA A 65 -4.91 1.14 5.65
CA ALA A 65 -4.10 1.59 4.53
C ALA A 65 -4.01 3.13 4.43
N ILE A 66 -5.12 3.85 4.65
CA ILE A 66 -5.12 5.31 4.65
C ILE A 66 -4.33 5.85 5.85
N THR A 67 -4.51 5.27 7.04
CA THR A 67 -3.73 5.65 8.22
C THR A 67 -2.24 5.44 7.98
N LEU A 68 -1.84 4.31 7.38
CA LEU A 68 -0.45 4.06 7.02
C LEU A 68 0.10 5.14 6.08
N ILE A 69 -0.58 5.43 4.97
CA ILE A 69 -0.11 6.42 3.98
C ILE A 69 -0.01 7.82 4.60
N ALA A 70 -0.95 8.19 5.47
CA ALA A 70 -0.93 9.48 6.15
C ALA A 70 0.22 9.61 7.16
N VAL A 71 0.52 8.54 7.90
CA VAL A 71 1.55 8.53 8.96
C VAL A 71 2.95 8.27 8.39
N LEU A 72 3.07 7.42 7.38
CA LEU A 72 4.31 6.99 6.73
C LEU A 72 4.19 7.12 5.20
N PRO A 73 4.23 8.34 4.63
CA PRO A 73 4.11 8.52 3.19
C PRO A 73 5.28 7.92 2.39
N PHE A 74 6.41 7.66 3.06
CA PHE A 74 7.61 7.00 2.54
C PHE A 74 7.65 5.49 2.81
N TRP A 75 6.51 4.86 3.10
CA TRP A 75 6.45 3.45 3.49
C TRP A 75 7.13 2.49 2.51
N CYS A 76 7.12 2.77 1.19
CA CYS A 76 7.82 1.96 0.19
C CYS A 76 9.34 1.90 0.44
N ASP A 77 9.94 2.98 0.94
CA ASP A 77 11.38 3.05 1.19
C ASP A 77 11.79 2.21 2.41
N LEU A 78 10.84 1.80 3.26
CA LEU A 78 11.12 0.83 4.32
C LEU A 78 11.54 -0.53 3.77
N ALA A 79 11.09 -0.91 2.57
CA ALA A 79 11.54 -2.13 1.90
C ALA A 79 13.05 -2.08 1.56
N LYS A 80 13.59 -0.87 1.39
CA LYS A 80 15.02 -0.62 1.13
C LYS A 80 15.84 -0.48 2.43
N SER A 81 15.25 -0.81 3.58
CA SER A 81 15.90 -0.76 4.91
C SER A 81 16.35 0.64 5.36
N PHE A 82 15.72 1.70 4.85
CA PHE A 82 15.95 3.06 5.35
C PHE A 82 15.35 3.24 6.75
N ALA A 83 16.00 4.07 7.57
CA ALA A 83 15.54 4.35 8.92
C ALA A 83 14.36 5.34 8.89
N ILE A 84 13.26 5.00 9.59
CA ILE A 84 12.06 5.84 9.71
C ILE A 84 12.42 7.26 10.18
N SER A 85 13.32 7.39 11.15
CA SER A 85 13.71 8.69 11.70
C SER A 85 14.42 9.59 10.68
N GLU A 86 15.19 9.00 9.76
CA GLU A 86 15.91 9.74 8.72
C GLU A 86 14.92 10.24 7.67
N LEU A 87 14.12 9.34 7.10
CA LEU A 87 13.08 9.68 6.12
C LEU A 87 12.06 10.68 6.68
N GLY A 88 11.65 10.50 7.94
CA GLY A 88 10.73 11.42 8.61
C GLY A 88 11.35 12.78 8.91
N SER A 89 12.67 12.87 9.10
CA SER A 89 13.37 14.14 9.24
C SER A 89 13.46 14.87 7.90
N ASP A 90 13.83 14.17 6.83
CA ASP A 90 13.93 14.73 5.48
C ASP A 90 12.58 15.24 5.00
N LEU A 91 11.51 14.45 5.20
CA LEU A 91 10.15 14.87 4.89
C LEU A 91 9.75 16.17 5.60
N ARG A 92 10.07 16.30 6.90
CA ARG A 92 9.73 17.51 7.68
C ARG A 92 10.62 18.70 7.33
N ALA A 93 11.84 18.47 6.84
CA ALA A 93 12.67 19.53 6.31
C ALA A 93 12.10 20.13 5.02
N ASP A 94 11.59 19.28 4.13
CA ASP A 94 10.97 19.70 2.86
C ASP A 94 9.52 20.19 3.03
N HIS A 95 8.79 19.63 4.00
CA HIS A 95 7.40 19.95 4.31
C HIS A 95 7.20 20.23 5.82
N PRO A 96 7.53 21.46 6.29
CA PRO A 96 7.44 21.81 7.71
C PRO A 96 6.04 21.68 8.33
N ASP A 97 4.99 21.83 7.52
CA ASP A 97 3.59 21.74 7.95
C ASP A 97 3.02 20.31 7.92
N PHE A 98 3.83 19.31 7.53
CA PHE A 98 3.38 17.93 7.28
C PHE A 98 2.61 17.34 8.47
N ASP A 99 3.12 17.48 9.70
CA ASP A 99 2.45 16.92 10.89
C ASP A 99 1.06 17.54 11.10
N ALA A 100 0.93 18.85 10.90
CA ALA A 100 -0.35 19.55 11.04
C ALA A 100 -1.34 19.15 9.92
N GLU A 101 -0.86 18.92 8.70
CA GLU A 101 -1.68 18.45 7.58
C GLU A 101 -2.13 17.00 7.77
N ARG A 102 -1.23 16.10 8.20
CA ARG A 102 -1.56 14.73 8.59
C ARG A 102 -2.66 14.71 9.65
N ASP A 103 -2.49 15.48 10.73
CA ASP A 103 -3.43 15.47 11.85
C ASP A 103 -4.81 16.00 11.43
N ARG A 104 -4.85 17.03 10.56
CA ARG A 104 -6.10 17.51 9.96
C ARG A 104 -6.76 16.47 9.08
N LEU A 105 -6.00 15.75 8.26
CA LEU A 105 -6.51 14.68 7.39
C LEU A 105 -7.14 13.55 8.23
N LEU A 106 -6.39 13.03 9.20
CA LEU A 106 -6.86 11.96 10.07
C LEU A 106 -8.12 12.38 10.84
N HIS A 107 -8.13 13.61 11.38
CA HIS A 107 -9.31 14.14 12.06
C HIS A 107 -10.52 14.26 11.14
N ALA A 108 -10.35 14.78 9.93
CA ALA A 108 -11.44 14.92 8.95
C ALA A 108 -12.03 13.56 8.53
N LEU A 109 -11.21 12.50 8.52
CA LEU A 109 -11.63 11.13 8.22
C LEU A 109 -12.11 10.36 9.46
N GLY A 110 -12.06 10.95 10.66
CA GLY A 110 -12.41 10.28 11.92
C GLY A 110 -11.45 9.15 12.30
N LEU A 111 -10.21 9.19 11.83
CA LEU A 111 -9.19 8.17 12.06
C LEU A 111 -8.35 8.51 13.28
N ALA A 112 -8.03 7.49 14.07
CA ALA A 112 -7.06 7.64 15.15
C ALA A 112 -5.65 7.81 14.58
N SER A 113 -4.90 8.73 15.17
CA SER A 113 -3.46 8.84 14.90
C SER A 113 -2.72 7.72 15.62
N VAL A 114 -1.76 7.12 14.93
CA VAL A 114 -0.83 6.12 15.45
C VAL A 114 0.58 6.64 15.28
N SER A 115 1.53 6.13 16.08
CA SER A 115 2.93 6.47 15.89
C SER A 115 3.48 5.88 14.58
N GLU A 116 4.54 6.49 14.04
CA GLU A 116 5.28 5.97 12.89
C GLU A 116 5.76 4.51 13.12
N GLY A 117 6.18 4.18 14.35
CA GLY A 117 6.61 2.81 14.70
C GLY A 117 5.46 1.80 14.69
N GLU A 118 4.28 2.17 15.19
CA GLU A 118 3.08 1.32 15.16
C GLU A 118 2.60 1.11 13.72
N ALA A 119 2.60 2.16 12.90
CA ALA A 119 2.24 2.07 11.49
C ALA A 119 3.19 1.13 10.73
N ALA A 120 4.50 1.23 10.97
CA ALA A 120 5.49 0.33 10.37
C ALA A 120 5.31 -1.12 10.82
N ALA A 121 5.03 -1.36 12.10
CA ALA A 121 4.75 -2.69 12.61
C ALA A 121 3.49 -3.31 11.97
N CYS A 122 2.43 -2.52 11.81
CA CYS A 122 1.20 -2.96 11.13
C CYS A 122 1.47 -3.28 9.66
N LEU A 123 2.24 -2.42 8.95
CA LEU A 123 2.68 -2.67 7.57
C LEU A 123 3.43 -4.00 7.45
N LEU A 124 4.42 -4.26 8.30
CA LEU A 124 5.18 -5.52 8.24
C LEU A 124 4.29 -6.75 8.53
N ALA A 125 3.36 -6.63 9.48
CA ALA A 125 2.42 -7.70 9.81
C ALA A 125 1.47 -8.03 8.65
N VAL A 126 0.94 -7.01 7.96
CA VAL A 126 0.06 -7.24 6.81
C VAL A 126 0.84 -7.64 5.56
N ALA A 127 2.04 -7.09 5.34
CA ALA A 127 2.92 -7.46 4.24
C ALA A 127 3.30 -8.94 4.29
N ALA A 128 3.52 -9.50 5.49
CA ALA A 128 3.77 -10.94 5.68
C ALA A 128 2.61 -11.85 5.23
N ARG A 129 1.39 -11.31 5.12
CA ARG A 129 0.21 -12.03 4.60
C ARG A 129 0.07 -11.95 3.08
N THR A 130 0.94 -11.22 2.38
CA THR A 130 0.83 -11.02 0.93
C THR A 130 0.94 -12.36 0.18
N ALA A 131 1.94 -13.17 0.51
CA ALA A 131 2.11 -14.47 -0.11
C ALA A 131 1.38 -15.58 0.65
N PRO A 132 0.84 -16.59 -0.06
CA PRO A 132 0.77 -16.70 -1.53
C PRO A 132 -0.48 -16.05 -2.14
N ASP A 133 -1.52 -15.78 -1.34
CA ASP A 133 -2.88 -15.55 -1.85
C ASP A 133 -3.10 -14.19 -2.52
N TYR A 134 -2.27 -13.20 -2.20
CA TYR A 134 -2.36 -11.83 -2.69
C TYR A 134 -1.21 -11.46 -3.63
N VAL A 135 -0.49 -12.45 -4.18
CA VAL A 135 0.55 -12.21 -5.20
C VAL A 135 -0.08 -12.21 -6.59
N PRO A 136 -0.23 -11.05 -7.26
CA PRO A 136 -0.90 -10.98 -8.54
C PRO A 136 -0.06 -11.59 -9.66
N ARG A 137 -0.77 -11.99 -10.72
CA ARG A 137 -0.20 -12.40 -12.00
C ARG A 137 -1.00 -11.80 -13.14
N ILE A 138 -0.36 -11.68 -14.31
CA ILE A 138 -1.02 -11.31 -15.56
C ILE A 138 -1.63 -12.59 -16.17
N PRO A 139 -2.98 -12.70 -16.34
CA PRO A 139 -3.65 -13.93 -16.78
C PRO A 139 -3.17 -14.49 -18.12
N ASP A 140 -2.88 -13.59 -19.07
CA ASP A 140 -2.54 -13.95 -20.47
C ASP A 140 -1.02 -13.90 -20.76
N GLY A 141 -0.22 -13.61 -19.74
CA GLY A 141 1.22 -13.45 -19.86
C GLY A 141 1.98 -14.73 -19.55
N ASN A 142 3.04 -15.02 -20.31
CA ASN A 142 4.11 -15.93 -19.88
C ASN A 142 4.99 -15.27 -18.76
N HIS A 143 4.43 -14.30 -18.05
CA HIS A 143 5.08 -13.47 -17.04
C HIS A 143 5.08 -14.21 -15.70
N LEU A 144 6.18 -14.04 -14.97
CA LEU A 144 6.26 -14.52 -13.60
C LEU A 144 5.25 -13.77 -12.73
N PRO A 145 4.76 -14.39 -11.63
CA PRO A 145 4.04 -13.67 -10.60
C PRO A 145 4.85 -12.48 -10.10
N TYR A 146 4.17 -11.46 -9.58
CA TYR A 146 4.82 -10.31 -8.97
C TYR A 146 5.72 -10.75 -7.80
N GLU A 147 6.81 -10.03 -7.59
CA GLU A 147 7.72 -10.22 -6.46
C GLU A 147 7.18 -9.53 -5.21
N LEU A 148 7.58 -10.00 -4.02
CA LEU A 148 7.22 -9.35 -2.76
C LEU A 148 8.08 -8.10 -2.55
N LEU A 149 7.44 -6.95 -2.39
CA LEU A 149 8.13 -5.70 -2.05
C LEU A 149 8.80 -5.81 -0.67
N PHE A 150 8.12 -6.46 0.29
CA PHE A 150 8.70 -6.84 1.58
C PHE A 150 8.96 -8.34 1.58
N PRO A 151 10.21 -8.80 1.35
CA PRO A 151 10.51 -10.21 1.40
C PRO A 151 10.27 -10.73 2.81
N SER A 152 9.59 -11.87 2.92
CA SER A 152 9.65 -12.64 4.16
C SER A 152 11.12 -12.98 4.40
N SER A 153 11.69 -12.60 5.55
CA SER A 153 13.06 -13.01 5.88
C SER A 153 13.19 -14.51 5.64
N PRO A 154 14.27 -15.00 5.01
CA PRO A 154 14.47 -16.43 4.90
C PRO A 154 14.48 -17.00 6.32
N ALA A 155 13.58 -17.95 6.57
CA ALA A 155 13.51 -18.72 7.81
C ALA A 155 14.82 -19.49 8.05
#